data_AF-A0AA39NUT1-F1
#
_entry.id   AF-A0AA39NUT1-F1
#
_cell.length_a   1.000
_cell.length_b   1.000
_cell.length_c   1.000
_cell.angle_alpha   90.00
_cell.angle_beta   90.00
_cell.angle_gamma   90.00
#
_symmetry.space_group_name_H-M   'P 1'
#
loop_
_entity.id
_entity.type
_entity.pdbx_description
1 polymer ?
#
loop_
_entity_poly.entity_id
_entity_poly.type
_entity_poly.pdbx_seq_one_letter_code
_entity_poly.pdbx_strand_id
1 'polypeptide(L)' 'MLAAQDVGITALHIKVRASGGTGTRTAGPGAQSALRALARAGMRIGRIEDVTPVPTDYTRRKGDRRGLRC' A
#
# COMPACT_ATOMS: atom_id res chain seq x y z
N MET A 1 -23.67 1.43 -2.11
CA MET A 1 -23.13 1.36 -3.48
C MET A 1 -21.66 1.75 -3.42
N LEU A 2 -20.80 1.10 -4.21
CA LEU A 2 -19.40 1.50 -4.32
C LEU A 2 -19.33 2.72 -5.25
N ALA A 3 -18.84 3.85 -4.74
CA ALA A 3 -18.78 5.11 -5.48
C ALA A 3 -18.07 5.00 -6.85
N ALA A 4 -17.17 4.04 -7.02
CA ALA A 4 -16.50 3.78 -8.30
C ALA A 4 -17.39 3.08 -9.34
N GLN A 5 -18.37 2.28 -8.91
CA GLN A 5 -19.34 1.62 -9.78
C GLN A 5 -20.38 2.62 -10.30
N ASP A 6 -20.77 3.59 -9.46
CA ASP A 6 -21.70 4.66 -9.84
C ASP A 6 -21.12 5.57 -10.93
N VAL A 7 -19.78 5.67 -10.99
CA VAL A 7 -19.02 6.41 -12.01
C VAL A 7 -18.69 5.55 -13.24
N GLY A 8 -19.06 4.25 -13.24
CA GLY A 8 -18.86 3.34 -14.37
C GLY A 8 -17.45 2.80 -14.54
N ILE A 9 -16.60 2.86 -13.50
CA ILE A 9 -15.24 2.32 -13.56
C ILE A 9 -15.31 0.79 -13.45
N THR A 10 -14.83 0.09 -14.48
CA THR A 10 -14.92 -1.38 -14.58
C THR A 10 -13.61 -2.10 -14.27
N ALA A 11 -12.47 -1.43 -14.43
CA ALA A 11 -11.14 -1.99 -14.20
C ALA A 11 -10.21 -1.00 -13.48
N LEU A 12 -9.33 -1.52 -12.62
CA LEU A 12 -8.39 -0.74 -11.81
C LEU A 12 -6.96 -1.28 -11.93
N HIS A 13 -6.00 -0.37 -12.12
CA HIS A 13 -4.58 -0.63 -11.86
C HIS A 13 -4.27 -0.23 -10.42
N ILE A 14 -3.64 -1.12 -9.66
CA ILE A 14 -3.48 -0.95 -8.22
C ILE A 14 -2.02 -0.69 -7.90
N LYS A 15 -1.75 0.47 -7.29
CA LYS A 15 -0.43 0.82 -6.78
C LYS A 15 -0.44 0.69 -5.27
N VAL A 16 0.27 -0.30 -4.75
CA VAL A 16 0.41 -0.55 -3.31
C VAL A 16 1.55 0.30 -2.79
N ARG A 17 1.31 1.03 -1.70
CA ARG A 17 2.31 1.90 -1.08
C ARG A 17 2.41 1.62 0.42
N ALA A 18 3.57 1.18 0.87
CA ALA A 18 3.94 1.23 2.29
C ALA A 18 4.56 2.59 2.64
N SER A 19 4.80 2.82 3.95
CA SER A 19 5.39 4.09 4.42
C SER A 19 6.76 4.39 3.78
N GLY A 20 7.61 3.37 3.65
CA GLY A 20 8.92 3.44 2.99
C GLY A 20 9.89 4.42 3.65
N GLY A 21 10.95 4.80 2.93
CA GLY A 21 11.99 5.69 3.44
C GLY A 21 12.71 5.10 4.66
N THR A 22 12.67 5.82 5.79
CA THR A 22 13.20 5.38 7.09
C THR A 22 12.23 4.50 7.90
N GLY A 23 10.97 4.41 7.47
CA GLY A 23 9.93 3.57 8.05
C GLY A 23 9.91 2.16 7.45
N THR A 24 8.80 1.45 7.67
CA THR A 24 8.61 0.09 7.17
C THR A 24 8.30 0.10 5.68
N ARG A 25 8.95 -0.81 4.95
CA ARG A 25 8.70 -1.04 3.52
C ARG A 25 7.62 -2.09 3.27
N THR A 26 7.30 -2.86 4.31
CA THR A 26 6.25 -3.87 4.23
C THR A 26 4.89 -3.19 4.29
N ALA A 27 4.06 -3.41 3.28
CA ALA A 27 2.66 -3.01 3.33
C ALA A 27 1.94 -3.75 4.48
N GLY A 28 1.06 -3.06 5.20
CA GLY A 28 0.33 -3.64 6.31
C GLY A 28 -0.68 -4.72 5.86
N PRO A 29 -1.22 -5.52 6.82
CA PRO A 29 -2.16 -6.60 6.50
C PRO A 29 -3.44 -6.12 5.80
N GLY A 30 -3.81 -4.85 6.01
CA GLY A 30 -4.96 -4.20 5.35
C GLY A 30 -4.81 -4.03 3.85
N ALA A 31 -3.60 -4.06 3.29
CA ALA A 31 -3.39 -3.98 1.85
C ALA A 31 -4.02 -5.18 1.13
N GLN A 32 -3.79 -6.38 1.67
CA GLN A 32 -4.30 -7.60 1.07
C GLN A 32 -5.81 -7.78 1.28
N SER A 33 -6.35 -7.31 2.42
CA SER A 33 -7.80 -7.35 2.65
C SER A 33 -8.56 -6.42 1.69
N ALA A 34 -8.04 -5.21 1.45
CA ALA A 34 -8.63 -4.26 0.51
C ALA A 34 -8.63 -4.80 -0.92
N LEU A 35 -7.51 -5.39 -1.37
CA LEU A 35 -7.40 -6.05 -2.68
C LEU A 35 -8.46 -7.14 -2.86
N ARG A 36 -8.62 -8.00 -1.85
CA ARG A 36 -9.63 -9.07 -1.87
C ARG A 36 -11.05 -8.52 -1.90
N ALA A 37 -11.34 -7.45 -1.17
CA ALA A 37 -12.65 -6.81 -1.17
C ALA A 37 -12.98 -6.23 -2.55
N LEU A 38 -12.02 -5.58 -3.21
CA LEU A 38 -12.20 -5.02 -4.57
C LEU A 38 -12.45 -6.09 -5.63
N ALA A 39 -11.72 -7.21 -5.57
CA ALA A 39 -11.94 -8.34 -6.47
C ALA A 39 -13.34 -8.95 -6.28
N ARG A 40 -13.79 -9.09 -5.02
CA ARG A 40 -15.13 -9.61 -4.69
C ARG A 40 -16.25 -8.67 -5.07
N ALA A 41 -15.99 -7.36 -5.06
CA ALA A 41 -16.93 -6.34 -5.51
C ALA A 41 -17.14 -6.34 -7.04
N GLY A 42 -16.47 -7.22 -7.79
CA GLY A 42 -16.64 -7.36 -9.24
C GLY A 42 -15.79 -6.40 -10.08
N MET A 43 -14.84 -5.68 -9.47
CA MET A 43 -13.91 -4.82 -10.19
C MET A 43 -12.80 -5.67 -10.83
N ARG A 44 -12.48 -5.43 -12.10
CA ARG A 44 -11.39 -6.13 -12.78
C ARG A 44 -10.05 -5.54 -12.37
N ILE A 45 -9.17 -6.34 -11.78
CA ILE A 45 -7.83 -5.90 -11.40
C ILE A 45 -6.89 -6.10 -12.60
N GLY A 46 -6.23 -5.02 -13.01
CA GLY A 46 -5.20 -5.04 -14.05
C GLY A 46 -3.83 -5.33 -13.45
N ARG A 47 -2.91 -4.35 -13.58
CA ARG A 47 -1.56 -4.44 -13.03
C ARG A 47 -1.53 -4.05 -11.56
N ILE A 48 -0.71 -4.76 -10.79
CA ILE A 48 -0.42 -4.45 -9.40
C ILE A 48 1.06 -4.07 -9.30
N GLU A 49 1.36 -2.89 -8.77
CA GLU A 49 2.72 -2.37 -8.64
C GLU A 49 3.00 -1.98 -7.18
N ASP A 50 4.19 -2.30 -6.68
CA ASP A 50 4.68 -1.76 -5.41
C ASP A 50 5.42 -0.46 -5.68
N VAL A 51 4.89 0.63 -5.14
CA VAL A 51 5.44 1.99 -5.27
C VAL A 51 6.00 2.51 -3.94
N THR A 52 6.35 1.60 -3.03
CA THR A 52 6.96 1.94 -1.75
C THR A 52 8.29 2.67 -1.99
N PRO A 53 8.48 3.88 -1.42
CA PRO A 53 9.68 4.66 -1.69
C PRO A 53 10.93 4.01 -1.09
N VAL A 54 11.87 3.66 -1.96
CA VAL A 54 13.22 3.20 -1.61
C VAL A 54 14.20 4.33 -1.91
N PRO A 55 14.75 5.00 -0.89
CA PRO A 55 15.70 6.08 -1.11
C PRO A 55 17.10 5.51 -1.41
N THR A 56 17.89 6.26 -2.19
CA THR A 56 19.29 5.91 -2.50
C THR A 56 20.14 5.87 -1.23
N ASP A 57 19.98 6.88 -0.36
CA ASP A 57 20.60 6.96 0.96
C ASP A 57 19.53 7.13 2.05
N TYR A 58 19.87 6.72 3.27
CA TYR A 58 18.94 6.77 4.41
C TYR A 58 19.23 7.93 5.35
N THR A 59 18.18 8.61 5.81
CA THR A 59 18.26 9.50 6.97
C THR A 59 18.15 8.71 8.28
N ARG A 60 18.47 9.34 9.42
CA ARG A 60 18.43 8.69 10.73
C ARG A 60 17.02 8.17 11.03
N ARG A 61 16.91 6.87 11.37
CA ARG A 61 15.64 6.25 11.79
C ARG A 61 15.14 6.82 13.12
N LYS A 62 13.83 6.76 13.33
CA LYS A 62 13.20 7.12 14.60
C LYS A 62 13.72 6.19 15.72
N GLY A 63 14.24 6.79 16.80
CA GLY A 63 14.81 6.07 17.94
C GLY A 63 16.12 6.67 18.44
N ASP A 64 16.50 6.33 19.68
CA ASP A 64 17.85 6.55 20.16
C ASP A 64 18.80 5.49 19.55
N ARG A 65 20.07 5.52 19.95
CA ARG A 65 21.08 4.56 19.46
C ARG A 65 20.76 3.10 19.84
N ARG A 66 19.91 2.87 20.85
CA ARG A 66 19.46 1.57 21.34
C ARG A 66 18.09 1.17 20.76
N GLY A 67 17.43 2.06 20.03
CA GLY A 67 16.13 1.83 19.39
C GLY A 67 14.94 2.05 20.32
N LEU A 68 13.77 1.61 19.86
CA LEU A 68 12.57 1.57 20.68
C LEU A 68 12.70 0.46 21.72
N ARG A 69 12.61 0.83 23.00
CA ARG A 69 12.43 -0.13 24.10
C ARG A 69 10.94 -0.34 24.29
N CYS A 70 10.58 -1.59 24.60
CA CYS A 70 9.24 -2.13 24.71
C CYS A 70 8.27 -1.24 25.49
#